data_AF-A0A6N9ATS2-F1
#
_entry.id   AF-A0A6N9ATS2-F1
#
_cell.length_a   1.000
_cell.length_b   1.000
_cell.length_c   1.000
_cell.angle_alpha   90.00
_cell.angle_beta   90.00
_cell.angle_gamma   90.00
#
_symmetry.space_group_name_H-M   'P 1'
#
loop_
_entity.id
_entity.type
_entity.pdbx_description
1 polymer ?
#
loop_
_entity_poly.entity_id
_entity_poly.type
_entity_poly.pdbx_seq_one_letter_code
_entity_poly.pdbx_strand_id
1 'polypeptide(L)'
;MTRMVMATAALSALLLLIGTAAPLHAQHDDPNMEWVMDGPLYDRLGGEEMIMGVIDDFVAAAVDEEPLKGHLKGVDQDAWKETLLAQFTFVSGGEIEYVGSSFKESLAEMGIEEASMETVADQLTIALELNEAWPEDVDELLVALELKEAELTEEEMAEEGMTEGEMEPGSSQDSEAGDAGGEATADSETGDAGDVTVEADSDAGDAGGDAEASETSDAATDDGPRN
;
A
#
# COMPACT_ATOMS: atom_id res chain seq x y z
N MET A 1 0.09 45.56 8.06
CA MET A 1 -0.89 44.75 7.31
C MET A 1 -0.28 44.64 5.91
N THR A 2 0.32 43.56 5.44
CA THR A 2 0.12 42.12 5.68
C THR A 2 1.44 41.44 5.24
N ARG A 3 2.05 40.57 6.07
CA ARG A 3 3.19 39.74 5.66
C ARG A 3 2.64 38.37 5.27
N MET A 4 2.51 38.12 3.97
CA MET A 4 2.14 36.82 3.44
C MET A 4 3.44 36.04 3.21
N VAL A 5 3.70 35.09 4.11
CA VAL A 5 4.74 34.07 3.97
C VAL A 5 4.16 33.01 3.05
N MET A 6 4.70 32.88 1.84
CA MET A 6 4.44 31.71 0.98
C MET A 6 5.49 30.66 1.30
N ALA A 7 5.05 29.58 1.95
CA ALA A 7 5.76 28.33 2.03
C ALA A 7 5.67 27.64 0.66
N THR A 8 6.79 27.52 -0.04
CA THR A 8 6.90 26.69 -1.24
C THR A 8 7.47 25.35 -0.81
N ALA A 9 6.61 24.33 -0.75
CA ALA A 9 7.02 22.94 -0.72
C ALA A 9 7.77 22.62 -2.02
N ALA A 10 8.97 22.06 -1.90
CA ALA A 10 9.80 21.67 -3.02
C ALA A 10 9.31 20.32 -3.56
N LEU A 11 8.56 20.36 -4.66
CA LEU A 11 8.34 19.21 -5.54
C LEU A 11 9.66 18.94 -6.27
N SER A 12 10.30 17.80 -5.98
CA SER A 12 11.52 17.38 -6.70
C SER A 12 11.15 16.94 -8.11
N ALA A 13 11.49 17.79 -9.08
CA ALA A 13 11.38 17.52 -10.50
C ALA A 13 12.40 16.46 -10.93
N LEU A 14 11.93 15.28 -11.34
CA LEU A 14 12.69 14.35 -12.17
C LEU A 14 12.22 14.51 -13.62
N LEU A 15 13.01 15.25 -14.40
CA LEU A 15 12.76 15.54 -15.81
C LEU A 15 13.99 15.08 -16.60
N LEU A 16 13.88 13.94 -17.27
CA LEU A 16 14.89 13.44 -18.22
C LEU A 16 14.28 13.38 -19.63
N LEU A 17 14.82 14.19 -20.54
CA LEU A 17 14.32 14.41 -21.90
C LEU A 17 15.08 13.58 -22.96
N ILE A 18 14.30 12.78 -23.70
CA ILE A 18 14.21 12.61 -25.17
C ILE A 18 15.30 11.83 -25.95
N GLY A 19 14.86 10.72 -26.59
CA GLY A 19 14.75 10.69 -28.07
C GLY A 19 15.12 9.40 -28.83
N THR A 20 14.15 8.74 -29.48
CA THR A 20 14.07 8.50 -30.95
C THR A 20 12.72 7.82 -31.30
N ALA A 21 12.09 8.27 -32.39
CA ALA A 21 10.70 8.00 -32.76
C ALA A 21 10.52 6.77 -33.66
N ALA A 22 9.39 6.05 -33.52
CA ALA A 22 8.37 5.70 -34.55
C ALA A 22 7.28 4.76 -33.94
N PRO A 23 6.13 4.51 -34.59
CA PRO A 23 4.91 5.35 -34.59
C PRO A 23 3.65 4.61 -34.06
N LEU A 24 2.59 5.39 -33.79
CA LEU A 24 1.21 4.96 -33.49
C LEU A 24 1.02 4.06 -32.25
N HIS A 25 0.98 4.66 -31.06
CA HIS A 25 -0.16 4.34 -30.21
C HIS A 25 -1.33 5.12 -30.78
N ALA A 26 -2.29 4.38 -31.35
CA ALA A 26 -3.52 4.96 -31.83
C ALA A 26 -4.15 5.72 -30.66
N GLN A 27 -4.04 7.06 -30.67
CA GLN A 27 -5.00 7.88 -29.97
C GLN A 27 -6.33 7.60 -30.65
N HIS A 28 -7.08 6.68 -30.07
CA HIS A 28 -8.39 6.28 -30.56
C HIS A 28 -9.39 7.35 -30.12
N ASP A 29 -9.26 8.55 -30.69
CA ASP A 29 -10.20 9.68 -30.55
C ASP A 29 -11.52 9.40 -31.30
N ASP A 30 -12.06 8.18 -31.23
CA ASP A 30 -13.39 7.87 -31.75
C ASP A 30 -14.38 7.84 -30.57
N PRO A 31 -15.19 8.91 -30.37
CA PRO A 31 -16.17 8.98 -29.27
C PRO A 31 -17.32 7.97 -29.44
N ASN A 32 -17.27 7.14 -30.49
CA ASN A 32 -18.27 6.16 -30.86
C ASN A 32 -17.69 4.73 -30.96
N MET A 33 -16.43 4.51 -30.54
CA MET A 33 -15.90 3.17 -30.33
C MET A 33 -16.64 2.54 -29.15
N GLU A 34 -17.45 1.52 -29.43
CA GLU A 34 -17.98 0.63 -28.40
C GLU A 34 -16.76 -0.17 -27.90
N TRP A 35 -16.21 0.20 -26.74
CA TRP A 35 -15.14 -0.54 -26.09
C TRP A 35 -15.64 -1.95 -25.84
N VAL A 36 -15.29 -2.86 -26.75
CA VAL A 36 -15.49 -4.28 -26.49
C VAL A 36 -14.39 -4.64 -25.53
N MET A 37 -14.72 -4.62 -24.24
CA MET A 37 -13.92 -5.16 -23.15
C MET A 37 -13.87 -6.69 -23.31
N ASP A 38 -13.25 -7.15 -24.40
CA ASP A 38 -13.14 -8.56 -24.73
C ASP A 38 -11.99 -9.14 -23.91
N GLY A 39 -12.34 -9.89 -22.86
CA GLY A 39 -11.40 -10.65 -22.05
C GLY A 39 -11.31 -10.20 -20.58
N PRO A 40 -10.56 -10.94 -19.75
CA PRO A 40 -10.32 -10.58 -18.37
C PRO A 40 -9.54 -9.26 -18.27
N LEU A 41 -9.77 -8.48 -17.21
CA LEU A 41 -9.04 -7.24 -16.92
C LEU A 41 -7.51 -7.47 -16.93
N TYR A 42 -7.05 -8.63 -16.48
CA TYR A 42 -5.64 -9.05 -16.52
C TYR A 42 -5.01 -8.86 -17.90
N ASP A 43 -5.70 -9.31 -18.97
CA ASP A 43 -5.19 -9.21 -20.33
C ASP A 43 -5.21 -7.76 -20.83
N ARG A 44 -6.23 -6.99 -20.43
CA ARG A 44 -6.37 -5.57 -20.83
C ARG A 44 -5.30 -4.69 -20.18
N LEU A 45 -4.95 -5.01 -18.93
CA LEU A 45 -3.83 -4.41 -18.21
C LEU A 45 -2.47 -4.77 -18.82
N GLY A 46 -2.38 -5.77 -19.71
CA GLY A 46 -1.11 -6.20 -20.30
C GLY A 46 -0.43 -7.35 -19.55
N GLY A 47 -1.17 -8.04 -18.68
CA GLY A 47 -0.74 -9.26 -18.00
C GLY A 47 0.36 -9.04 -16.97
N GLU A 48 1.12 -10.11 -16.71
CA GLU A 48 2.10 -10.17 -15.61
C GLU A 48 3.15 -9.04 -15.68
N GLU A 49 3.69 -8.75 -16.86
CA GLU A 49 4.76 -7.76 -17.03
C GLU A 49 4.33 -6.36 -16.59
N MET A 50 3.13 -5.94 -17.02
CA MET A 50 2.60 -4.61 -16.66
C MET A 50 2.22 -4.58 -15.18
N ILE A 51 1.57 -5.63 -14.66
CA ILE A 51 1.20 -5.74 -13.25
C ILE A 51 2.45 -5.70 -12.34
N MET A 52 3.54 -6.36 -12.72
CA MET A 52 4.81 -6.27 -11.99
C MET A 52 5.36 -4.85 -11.96
N GLY A 53 5.31 -4.13 -13.08
CA GLY A 53 5.71 -2.71 -13.16
C GLY A 53 4.89 -1.82 -12.22
N VAL A 54 3.57 -2.00 -12.24
CA VAL A 54 2.65 -1.27 -11.33
C VAL A 54 2.97 -1.57 -9.87
N ILE A 55 3.22 -2.83 -9.52
CA ILE A 55 3.56 -3.22 -8.15
C ILE A 55 4.90 -2.63 -7.72
N ASP A 56 5.90 -2.62 -8.60
CA ASP A 56 7.18 -2.01 -8.33
C ASP A 56 7.05 -0.52 -8.04
N ASP A 57 6.30 0.21 -8.88
CA ASP A 57 6.06 1.64 -8.71
C ASP A 57 5.21 1.95 -7.48
N PHE A 58 4.15 1.16 -7.23
CA PHE A 58 3.30 1.31 -6.05
C PHE A 58 4.08 1.10 -4.76
N VAL A 59 4.87 0.03 -4.66
CA VAL A 59 5.67 -0.24 -3.45
C VAL A 59 6.73 0.83 -3.26
N ALA A 60 7.40 1.26 -4.34
CA ALA A 60 8.38 2.35 -4.27
C ALA A 60 7.77 3.67 -3.78
N ALA A 61 6.55 4.00 -4.22
CA ALA A 61 5.86 5.20 -3.77
C ALA A 61 5.34 5.08 -2.33
N ALA A 62 4.73 3.94 -1.98
CA ALA A 62 4.14 3.70 -0.67
C ALA A 62 5.16 3.78 0.48
N VAL A 63 6.39 3.30 0.27
CA VAL A 63 7.44 3.33 1.31
C VAL A 63 7.95 4.73 1.63
N ASP A 64 7.69 5.70 0.75
CA ASP A 64 8.09 7.11 0.94
C ASP A 64 6.92 8.03 1.32
N GLU A 65 5.69 7.54 1.26
CA GLU A 65 4.46 8.31 1.52
C GLU A 65 4.15 8.43 3.02
N GLU A 66 3.97 9.65 3.54
CA GLU A 66 3.96 9.91 5.00
C GLU A 66 2.90 9.08 5.78
N PRO A 67 1.64 8.95 5.31
CA PRO A 67 0.63 8.11 5.96
C PRO A 67 0.92 6.61 5.95
N LEU A 68 1.84 6.12 5.12
CA LEU A 68 2.09 4.68 4.91
C LEU A 68 3.48 4.24 5.40
N LYS A 69 4.49 5.07 5.19
CA LYS A 69 5.91 4.82 5.47
C LYS A 69 6.19 4.28 6.87
N GLY A 70 5.46 4.75 7.88
CA GLY A 70 5.62 4.28 9.26
C GLY A 70 5.30 2.79 9.42
N HIS A 71 4.25 2.33 8.74
CA HIS A 71 3.75 0.96 8.75
C HIS A 71 4.63 0.01 7.94
N LEU A 72 5.21 0.52 6.85
CA LEU A 72 6.05 -0.27 5.94
C LEU A 72 7.51 -0.40 6.42
N LYS A 73 7.85 0.17 7.58
CA LYS A 73 9.21 0.09 8.10
C LYS A 73 9.54 -1.33 8.58
N GLY A 74 10.44 -1.99 7.84
CA GLY A 74 10.89 -3.35 8.17
C GLY A 74 10.01 -4.45 7.58
N VAL A 75 9.01 -4.08 6.77
CA VAL A 75 8.32 -5.02 5.88
C VAL A 75 9.32 -5.52 4.85
N ASP A 76 9.29 -6.83 4.59
CA ASP A 76 10.02 -7.42 3.48
C ASP A 76 9.31 -7.04 2.17
N GLN A 77 9.88 -6.07 1.46
CA GLN A 77 9.27 -5.52 0.24
C GLN A 77 9.20 -6.56 -0.88
N ASP A 78 10.18 -7.46 -0.98
CA ASP A 78 10.18 -8.47 -2.04
C ASP A 78 9.06 -9.48 -1.80
N ALA A 79 8.90 -9.95 -0.55
CA ALA A 79 7.79 -10.83 -0.18
C ALA A 79 6.42 -10.14 -0.33
N TRP A 80 6.34 -8.85 -0.04
CA TRP A 80 5.11 -8.09 -0.22
C TRP A 80 4.75 -7.94 -1.70
N LYS A 81 5.72 -7.66 -2.57
CA LYS A 81 5.52 -7.60 -4.02
C LYS A 81 5.04 -8.93 -4.61
N GLU A 82 5.60 -10.06 -4.16
CA GLU A 82 5.12 -11.39 -4.57
C GLU A 82 3.65 -11.61 -4.19
N THR A 83 3.28 -11.17 -2.98
CA THR A 83 1.90 -11.26 -2.49
C THR A 83 0.96 -10.37 -3.30
N LEU A 84 1.35 -9.12 -3.57
CA LEU A 84 0.60 -8.18 -4.42
C LEU A 84 0.42 -8.71 -5.84
N LEU A 85 1.45 -9.35 -6.41
CA LEU A 85 1.38 -9.93 -7.76
C LEU A 85 0.31 -11.02 -7.84
N ALA A 86 0.27 -11.89 -6.83
CA ALA A 86 -0.75 -12.92 -6.75
C ALA A 86 -2.15 -12.30 -6.57
N GLN A 87 -2.32 -11.32 -5.68
CA GLN A 87 -3.61 -10.66 -5.47
C GLN A 87 -4.10 -9.96 -6.74
N PHE A 88 -3.24 -9.18 -7.40
CA PHE A 88 -3.60 -8.39 -8.58
C PHE A 88 -3.88 -9.29 -9.77
N THR A 89 -3.12 -10.37 -9.94
CA THR A 89 -3.38 -11.37 -10.98
C THR A 89 -4.73 -12.05 -10.75
N PHE A 90 -5.03 -12.45 -9.52
CA PHE A 90 -6.30 -13.12 -9.19
C PHE A 90 -7.51 -12.20 -9.40
N VAL A 91 -7.45 -10.99 -8.83
CA VAL A 91 -8.58 -10.06 -8.83
C VAL A 91 -8.91 -9.50 -10.22
N SER A 92 -7.89 -9.39 -11.08
CA SER A 92 -8.06 -8.97 -12.47
C SER A 92 -8.51 -10.12 -13.39
N GLY A 93 -8.70 -11.33 -12.87
CA GLY A 93 -9.20 -12.49 -13.62
C GLY A 93 -8.12 -13.28 -14.36
N GLY A 94 -6.86 -13.16 -13.94
CA GLY A 94 -5.78 -14.05 -14.37
C GLY A 94 -6.01 -15.51 -13.93
N GLU A 95 -5.44 -16.45 -14.67
CA GLU A 95 -5.65 -17.89 -14.45
C GLU A 95 -4.83 -18.46 -13.27
N ILE A 96 -5.08 -17.94 -12.07
CA ILE A 96 -4.48 -18.43 -10.82
C ILE A 96 -5.55 -18.64 -9.75
N GLU A 97 -5.26 -19.51 -8.80
CA GLU A 97 -5.96 -19.56 -7.51
C GLU A 97 -5.14 -18.79 -6.49
N TYR A 98 -5.78 -17.90 -5.74
CA TYR A 98 -5.15 -17.18 -4.64
C TYR A 98 -5.75 -17.67 -3.31
N VAL A 99 -4.88 -18.12 -2.42
CA VAL A 99 -5.24 -18.59 -1.08
C VAL A 99 -4.37 -17.82 -0.09
N GLY A 100 -4.92 -16.75 0.47
CA GLY A 100 -4.24 -15.85 1.40
C GLY A 100 -5.14 -14.68 1.80
N SER A 101 -4.62 -13.79 2.65
CA SER A 101 -5.35 -12.59 3.08
C SER A 101 -5.73 -11.73 1.88
N SER A 102 -6.91 -11.13 1.91
CA SER A 102 -7.32 -10.16 0.91
C SER A 102 -6.42 -8.92 0.92
N PHE A 103 -6.57 -8.02 -0.05
CA PHE A 103 -5.71 -6.83 -0.17
C PHE A 103 -5.82 -5.91 1.04
N LYS A 104 -7.04 -5.54 1.43
CA LYS A 104 -7.30 -4.76 2.64
C LYS A 104 -6.87 -5.46 3.93
N GLU A 105 -7.06 -6.77 4.05
CA GLU A 105 -6.58 -7.52 5.22
C GLU A 105 -5.05 -7.49 5.31
N SER A 106 -4.36 -7.69 4.19
CA SER A 106 -2.90 -7.62 4.12
C SER A 106 -2.39 -6.24 4.57
N LEU A 107 -3.07 -5.16 4.16
CA LEU A 107 -2.75 -3.80 4.59
C LEU A 107 -3.05 -3.59 6.08
N ALA A 108 -4.18 -4.09 6.57
CA ALA A 108 -4.58 -4.00 7.98
C ALA A 108 -3.64 -4.77 8.91
N GLU A 109 -3.11 -5.93 8.48
CA GLU A 109 -2.09 -6.69 9.21
C GLU A 109 -0.77 -5.91 9.37
N MET A 110 -0.45 -5.02 8.42
CA MET A 110 0.66 -4.06 8.53
C MET A 110 0.32 -2.83 9.40
N GLY A 111 -0.92 -2.76 9.91
CA GLY A 111 -1.42 -1.65 10.70
C GLY A 111 -1.86 -0.44 9.89
N ILE A 112 -2.03 -0.57 8.57
CA ILE A 112 -2.58 0.49 7.72
C ILE A 112 -4.10 0.52 7.98
N GLU A 113 -4.54 1.58 8.64
CA GLU A 113 -5.94 1.77 9.02
C GLU A 113 -6.76 2.43 7.91
N GLU A 114 -8.09 2.44 8.05
CA GLU A 114 -9.04 3.05 7.12
C GLU A 114 -8.69 4.50 6.75
N ALA A 115 -8.11 5.25 7.70
CA ALA A 115 -7.70 6.64 7.49
C ALA A 115 -6.58 6.81 6.43
N SER A 116 -5.81 5.76 6.16
CA SER A 116 -4.73 5.75 5.17
C SER A 116 -5.12 5.02 3.88
N MET A 117 -6.32 4.41 3.80
CA MET A 117 -6.75 3.64 2.63
C MET A 117 -6.94 4.52 1.39
N GLU A 118 -7.41 5.76 1.56
CA GLU A 118 -7.47 6.74 0.45
C GLU A 118 -6.07 6.99 -0.13
N THR A 119 -5.06 7.12 0.72
CA THR A 119 -3.66 7.26 0.27
C THR A 119 -3.15 6.01 -0.45
N VAL A 120 -3.55 4.81 -0.01
CA VAL A 120 -3.20 3.57 -0.73
C VAL A 120 -3.81 3.57 -2.13
N ALA A 121 -5.11 3.90 -2.25
CA ALA A 121 -5.80 3.98 -3.53
C ALA A 121 -5.18 5.05 -4.46
N ASP A 122 -4.80 6.21 -3.91
CA ASP A 122 -4.12 7.27 -4.65
C ASP A 122 -2.77 6.81 -5.20
N GLN A 123 -1.92 6.18 -4.37
CA GLN A 123 -0.61 5.70 -4.82
C GLN A 123 -0.73 4.58 -5.85
N LEU A 124 -1.72 3.70 -5.69
CA LEU A 124 -2.00 2.65 -6.66
C LEU A 124 -2.49 3.22 -8.00
N THR A 125 -3.38 4.22 -7.96
CA THR A 125 -3.83 4.95 -9.15
C THR A 125 -2.65 5.59 -9.89
N ILE A 126 -1.77 6.28 -9.16
CA ILE A 126 -0.56 6.89 -9.74
C ILE A 126 0.33 5.83 -10.39
N ALA A 127 0.56 4.69 -9.73
CA ALA A 127 1.37 3.60 -10.28
C ALA A 127 0.78 3.02 -11.57
N LEU A 128 -0.53 2.84 -11.63
CA LEU A 128 -1.23 2.37 -12.84
C LEU A 128 -1.13 3.39 -13.99
N GLU A 129 -1.33 4.68 -13.71
CA GLU A 129 -1.20 5.75 -14.71
C GLU A 129 0.24 5.85 -15.25
N LEU A 130 1.25 5.68 -14.39
CA LEU A 130 2.66 5.69 -14.79
C LEU A 130 3.01 4.54 -15.74
N ASN A 131 2.31 3.41 -15.61
CA ASN A 131 2.45 2.25 -16.49
C ASN A 131 1.47 2.28 -17.68
N GLU A 132 0.91 3.46 -17.99
CA GLU A 132 0.05 3.71 -19.15
C GLU A 132 -1.26 2.88 -19.16
N ALA A 133 -1.76 2.48 -17.98
CA ALA A 133 -3.06 1.83 -17.86
C ALA A 133 -4.21 2.78 -18.28
N TRP A 134 -5.26 2.21 -18.85
CA TRP A 134 -6.44 2.98 -19.27
C TRP A 134 -7.28 3.38 -18.05
N PRO A 135 -7.86 4.60 -18.00
CA PRO A 135 -8.64 5.04 -16.85
C PRO A 135 -9.77 4.08 -16.47
N GLU A 136 -10.44 3.49 -17.45
CA GLU A 136 -11.49 2.51 -17.23
C GLU A 136 -10.97 1.20 -16.60
N ASP A 137 -9.75 0.78 -16.95
CA ASP A 137 -9.11 -0.41 -16.38
C ASP A 137 -8.60 -0.15 -14.95
N VAL A 138 -8.15 1.08 -14.67
CA VAL A 138 -7.77 1.52 -13.32
C VAL A 138 -8.97 1.45 -12.38
N ASP A 139 -10.08 2.09 -12.78
CA ASP A 139 -11.31 2.09 -11.98
C ASP A 139 -11.82 0.66 -11.75
N GLU A 140 -11.78 -0.20 -12.77
CA GLU A 140 -12.20 -1.60 -12.65
C GLU A 140 -11.31 -2.39 -11.70
N LEU A 141 -9.97 -2.20 -11.72
CA LEU A 141 -9.06 -2.88 -10.81
C LEU A 141 -9.29 -2.48 -9.36
N LEU A 142 -9.45 -1.18 -9.09
CA LEU A 142 -9.70 -0.68 -7.73
C LEU A 142 -11.03 -1.24 -7.18
N VAL A 143 -12.09 -1.21 -7.98
CA VAL A 143 -13.38 -1.80 -7.60
C VAL A 143 -13.26 -3.31 -7.39
N ALA A 144 -12.50 -4.01 -8.24
CA ALA A 144 -12.31 -5.45 -8.10
C ALA A 144 -11.57 -5.81 -6.81
N LEU A 145 -10.54 -5.04 -6.43
CA LEU A 145 -9.82 -5.17 -5.15
C LEU A 145 -10.81 -5.04 -3.98
N GLU A 146 -11.64 -4.00 -3.96
CA GLU A 146 -12.65 -3.80 -2.91
C GLU A 146 -13.73 -4.89 -2.87
N LEU A 147 -14.20 -5.37 -4.03
CA LEU A 147 -15.30 -6.33 -4.10
C LEU A 147 -14.87 -7.76 -3.78
N LYS A 148 -13.70 -8.20 -4.26
CA LYS A 148 -13.22 -9.56 -3.98
C LYS A 148 -12.85 -9.76 -2.51
N GLU A 149 -12.50 -8.70 -1.80
CA GLU A 149 -12.40 -8.69 -0.33
C GLU A 149 -13.72 -9.11 0.34
N ALA A 150 -14.86 -8.58 -0.13
CA ALA A 150 -16.17 -8.93 0.42
C ALA A 150 -16.56 -10.39 0.15
N GLU A 151 -16.09 -10.98 -0.95
CA GLU A 151 -16.38 -12.39 -1.28
C GLU A 151 -15.51 -13.37 -0.48
N LEU A 152 -14.20 -13.10 -0.35
CA LEU A 152 -13.28 -13.96 0.42
C LEU A 152 -13.70 -14.07 1.89
N THR A 153 -14.19 -12.98 2.47
CA THR A 153 -14.70 -12.95 3.85
C THR A 153 -16.00 -13.73 4.05
N GLU A 154 -16.85 -13.86 3.03
CA GLU A 154 -18.06 -14.69 3.10
C GLU A 154 -17.76 -16.20 2.97
N GLU A 155 -16.72 -16.58 2.22
CA GLU A 155 -16.33 -17.98 2.02
C GLU A 155 -15.60 -18.55 3.25
N GLU A 156 -14.75 -17.78 3.94
CA GLU A 156 -14.16 -18.18 5.23
C GLU A 156 -15.23 -18.32 6.33
N MET A 157 -16.23 -17.43 6.38
CA MET A 157 -17.36 -17.58 7.31
C MET A 157 -18.27 -18.78 6.95
N ALA A 158 -18.21 -19.29 5.72
CA ALA A 158 -18.91 -20.50 5.31
C ALA A 158 -18.17 -21.79 5.70
N GLU A 159 -16.84 -21.79 5.81
CA GLU A 159 -16.06 -22.94 6.30
C GLU A 159 -16.05 -23.06 7.84
N GLU A 160 -16.00 -21.96 8.59
CA GLU A 160 -15.98 -22.03 10.07
C GLU A 160 -17.37 -22.22 10.72
N GLY A 161 -18.45 -22.16 9.92
CA GLY A 161 -19.82 -22.17 10.39
C GLY A 161 -20.52 -23.53 10.42
N MET A 162 -19.98 -24.61 11.02
CA MET A 162 -20.78 -25.81 11.39
C MET A 162 -20.08 -26.82 12.34
N THR A 163 -19.70 -26.44 13.56
CA THR A 163 -19.51 -27.41 14.67
C THR A 163 -20.08 -26.96 16.02
N GLU A 164 -21.35 -26.51 16.04
CA GLU A 164 -22.17 -26.63 17.25
C GLU A 164 -23.19 -27.75 16.97
N GLY A 165 -22.90 -29.00 17.33
CA GLY A 165 -22.87 -29.40 18.72
C GLY A 165 -24.28 -29.82 19.12
N GLU A 166 -24.66 -31.04 18.75
CA GLU A 166 -25.87 -31.71 19.26
C GLU A 166 -25.96 -31.56 20.77
N MET A 167 -26.95 -30.82 21.27
CA MET A 167 -27.39 -31.01 22.65
C MET A 167 -28.87 -30.67 22.84
N GLU A 168 -29.69 -31.70 22.67
CA GLU A 168 -30.92 -31.87 23.45
C GLU A 168 -30.67 -33.05 24.42
N PRO A 169 -31.32 -33.18 25.61
CA PRO A 169 -32.42 -32.36 26.12
C PRO A 169 -32.32 -31.96 27.62
N GLY A 170 -33.06 -30.92 27.99
CA GLY A 170 -33.90 -30.89 29.19
C GLY A 170 -33.29 -30.57 30.57
N SER A 171 -33.75 -29.46 31.15
CA SER A 171 -34.24 -29.45 32.54
C SER A 171 -35.03 -28.18 32.82
N SER A 172 -36.26 -28.38 33.26
CA SER A 172 -37.17 -27.40 33.85
C SER A 172 -36.77 -27.03 35.29
N GLN A 173 -37.46 -26.00 35.82
CA GLN A 173 -37.60 -25.54 37.21
C GLN A 173 -36.56 -24.48 37.65
N ASP A 174 -36.95 -23.22 37.81
CA ASP A 174 -37.84 -22.58 38.81
C ASP A 174 -37.06 -22.08 40.04
N SER A 175 -37.43 -20.86 40.49
CA SER A 175 -37.24 -20.29 41.85
C SER A 175 -35.81 -19.84 42.19
N GLU A 176 -35.52 -18.81 42.99
CA GLU A 176 -36.28 -17.77 43.68
C GLU A 176 -35.27 -16.73 44.18
N ALA A 177 -35.77 -15.60 44.66
CA ALA A 177 -35.01 -14.46 45.19
C ALA A 177 -34.29 -14.73 46.53
N GLY A 178 -33.26 -13.89 46.79
CA GLY A 178 -32.66 -13.62 48.11
C GLY A 178 -31.47 -12.67 47.92
N ASP A 179 -31.61 -11.36 48.12
CA ASP A 179 -31.43 -10.63 49.39
C ASP A 179 -30.15 -11.01 50.17
N ALA A 180 -29.17 -10.09 50.17
CA ALA A 180 -28.54 -9.54 51.37
C ALA A 180 -27.34 -8.64 50.99
N GLY A 181 -27.30 -7.45 51.57
CA GLY A 181 -26.23 -6.47 51.40
C GLY A 181 -24.93 -6.82 52.15
N GLY A 182 -23.91 -6.01 51.90
CA GLY A 182 -22.62 -6.08 52.58
C GLY A 182 -21.75 -4.88 52.23
N GLU A 183 -21.85 -3.83 53.05
CA GLU A 183 -20.93 -2.70 53.14
C GLU A 183 -19.59 -3.17 53.72
N ALA A 184 -18.46 -2.78 53.12
CA ALA A 184 -17.17 -2.73 53.79
C ALA A 184 -16.23 -1.75 53.09
N THR A 185 -15.86 -0.72 53.84
CA THR A 185 -14.79 0.23 53.58
C THR A 185 -13.42 -0.41 53.83
N ALA A 186 -12.41 -0.05 53.05
CA ALA A 186 -11.01 -0.11 53.47
C ALA A 186 -10.13 0.85 52.66
N ASP A 187 -9.54 1.76 53.41
CA ASP A 187 -8.54 2.79 53.15
C ASP A 187 -7.13 2.19 52.94
N SER A 188 -6.29 2.86 52.14
CA SER A 188 -4.83 3.11 52.35
C SER A 188 -4.15 3.43 51.00
N GLU A 189 -3.68 4.65 50.71
CA GLU A 189 -2.36 5.20 51.10
C GLU A 189 -1.20 4.31 50.59
N THR A 190 -0.23 4.69 49.73
CA THR A 190 0.68 5.86 49.72
C THR A 190 1.74 5.65 48.61
N GLY A 191 2.35 6.75 48.13
CA GLY A 191 3.72 6.82 47.59
C GLY A 191 3.90 6.35 46.14
N ASP A 192 4.79 6.89 45.31
CA ASP A 192 6.01 7.64 45.59
C ASP A 192 6.45 8.37 44.30
N ALA A 193 7.18 9.47 44.49
CA ALA A 193 7.65 10.38 43.47
C ALA A 193 9.05 10.02 42.96
N GLY A 194 9.36 10.46 41.74
CA GLY A 194 10.71 10.53 41.18
C GLY A 194 10.58 10.58 39.66
N ASP A 195 10.58 11.73 38.98
CA ASP A 195 11.64 12.75 38.92
C ASP A 195 13.05 12.15 38.94
N VAL A 196 13.56 11.84 37.75
CA VAL A 196 14.97 12.04 37.43
C VAL A 196 15.01 12.64 36.03
N THR A 197 15.21 13.95 36.01
CA THR A 197 15.82 14.68 34.90
C THR A 197 17.27 14.21 34.76
N VAL A 198 17.69 13.84 33.54
CA VAL A 198 19.11 13.73 33.21
C VAL A 198 19.38 14.70 32.08
N GLU A 199 20.08 15.76 32.42
CA GLU A 199 20.56 16.77 31.50
C GLU A 199 21.72 16.26 30.65
N ALA A 200 21.71 16.73 29.40
CA ALA A 200 22.81 17.13 28.53
C ALA A 200 24.21 16.54 28.77
N ASP A 201 24.77 15.97 27.71
CA ASP A 201 26.12 16.37 27.30
C ASP A 201 26.17 16.58 25.79
N SER A 202 26.63 17.78 25.45
CA SER A 202 26.90 18.32 24.14
C SER A 202 28.28 17.87 23.69
N ASP A 203 28.39 17.22 22.53
CA ASP A 203 29.68 17.15 21.84
C ASP A 203 29.54 17.75 20.43
N ALA A 204 30.19 18.89 20.28
CA ALA A 204 30.39 19.60 19.04
C ALA A 204 31.85 19.41 18.62
N GLY A 205 32.07 18.97 17.38
CA GLY A 205 33.35 19.06 16.67
C GLY A 205 33.09 18.88 15.17
N ASP A 206 33.26 19.92 14.35
CA ASP A 206 34.52 20.37 13.74
C ASP A 206 34.68 19.71 12.35
N ALA A 207 34.29 20.37 11.26
CA ALA A 207 35.00 21.38 10.46
C ALA A 207 35.85 20.80 9.31
N GLY A 208 35.80 21.48 8.15
CA GLY A 208 36.67 21.29 6.98
C GLY A 208 36.04 20.39 5.91
N GLY A 209 35.64 20.82 4.72
CA GLY A 209 36.11 21.94 3.91
C GLY A 209 37.33 21.51 3.09
N ASP A 210 37.12 21.26 1.80
CA ASP A 210 38.04 21.46 0.65
C ASP A 210 37.41 20.74 -0.58
N ALA A 211 37.07 21.44 -1.66
CA ALA A 211 37.92 21.71 -2.83
C ALA A 211 37.97 20.46 -3.77
N GLU A 212 37.84 20.47 -5.08
CA GLU A 212 37.92 21.47 -6.14
C GLU A 212 37.15 21.00 -7.39
N ALA A 213 36.88 21.96 -8.27
CA ALA A 213 36.51 21.76 -9.66
C ALA A 213 37.62 21.11 -10.51
N SER A 214 37.24 20.37 -11.54
CA SER A 214 37.82 20.33 -12.90
C SER A 214 37.07 19.24 -13.68
N GLU A 215 36.25 19.59 -14.67
CA GLU A 215 36.68 19.77 -16.06
C GLU A 215 37.71 18.73 -16.51
N THR A 216 37.31 17.77 -17.34
CA THR A 216 37.91 17.58 -18.68
C THR A 216 37.12 16.56 -19.49
N SER A 217 36.65 17.09 -20.62
CA SER A 217 36.27 16.40 -21.83
C SER A 217 37.45 15.64 -22.46
N ASP A 218 37.24 14.37 -22.81
CA ASP A 218 37.98 13.59 -23.81
C ASP A 218 36.91 12.73 -24.52
N ALA A 219 36.44 13.00 -25.74
CA ALA A 219 37.12 13.06 -27.03
C ALA A 219 37.76 11.72 -27.45
N ALA A 220 37.00 10.99 -28.27
CA ALA A 220 37.41 10.23 -29.46
C ALA A 220 38.48 9.12 -29.35
N THR A 221 38.10 7.93 -29.83
CA THR A 221 38.85 7.03 -30.76
C THR A 221 37.98 5.77 -30.90
N ASP A 222 37.24 5.57 -31.98
CA ASP A 222 37.72 5.12 -33.30
C ASP A 222 38.70 3.95 -33.19
N ASP A 223 38.19 2.72 -33.04
CA ASP A 223 38.92 1.56 -33.57
C ASP A 223 37.93 0.41 -33.83
N GLY A 224 37.47 0.32 -35.08
CA GLY A 224 37.07 -0.95 -35.64
C GLY A 224 38.30 -1.67 -36.20
N PRO A 225 38.33 -3.00 -36.17
CA PRO A 225 38.48 -3.72 -37.44
C PRO A 225 37.46 -4.87 -37.54
N ARG A 226 36.75 -4.97 -38.67
CA ARG A 226 37.09 -5.85 -39.80
C ARG A 226 37.31 -7.33 -39.40
N ASN A 227 36.26 -8.14 -39.52
CA ASN A 227 36.17 -9.23 -40.48
C ASN A 227 34.71 -9.62 -40.71
#